data_AF-A0A3N1MAJ1-F1
#
_entry.id   AF-A0A3N1MAJ1-F1
#
_cell.length_a   1.000
_cell.length_b   1.000
_cell.length_c   1.000
_cell.angle_alpha   90.00
_cell.angle_beta   90.00
_cell.angle_gamma   90.00
#
_symmetry.space_group_name_H-M   'P 1'
#
loop_
_entity.id
_entity.type
_entity.pdbx_description
1 polymer ?
#
loop_
_entity_poly.entity_id
_entity_poly.type
_entity_poly.pdbx_seq_one_letter_code
_entity_poly.pdbx_strand_id
1 'polypeptide(L)'
;MRPLLLGLSLVWLAVAQPAPVAAQAAAAAKPADGVQIVQLQDLPSADSLGEWSERLWSDFLGMFRLGQGHSQFARRTPEVESTHARARDDFGALMEMAGYKLKEIESYVGVIPSLQMTFGQARELTEADREYVERQLLRHSRRHPGPLAAIQRMIVRSVVEAADIGGYSVDKVAVDIFPLPKVKFVLTPADAPLSLDAARIMRAIDGLNRKLEQMPAPRTGS
;
A
#
# COMPACT_ATOMS: atom_id res chain seq x y z
N MET A 1 -56.70 -42.20 -4.14
CA MET A 1 -55.39 -42.61 -3.58
C MET A 1 -54.95 -41.52 -2.60
N ARG A 2 -54.88 -41.83 -1.29
CA ARG A 2 -54.03 -41.11 -0.29
C ARG A 2 -52.55 -41.48 -0.56
N PRO A 3 -51.49 -40.84 0.00
CA PRO A 3 -51.35 -39.68 0.92
C PRO A 3 -50.29 -38.65 0.39
N LEU A 4 -49.94 -37.51 1.00
CA LEU A 4 -48.92 -37.26 2.07
C LEU A 4 -48.68 -35.72 2.09
N LEU A 5 -49.16 -34.94 3.06
CA LEU A 5 -48.44 -34.40 4.23
C LEU A 5 -46.95 -34.04 4.04
N LEU A 6 -46.64 -32.74 4.14
CA LEU A 6 -45.47 -32.10 4.80
C LEU A 6 -45.51 -30.60 4.41
N GLY A 7 -45.86 -29.64 5.25
CA GLY A 7 -45.40 -29.42 6.62
C GLY A 7 -44.26 -28.39 6.60
N LEU A 8 -44.54 -27.14 6.22
CA LEU A 8 -43.54 -26.08 6.19
C LEU A 8 -43.72 -25.15 7.41
N SER A 9 -42.96 -25.46 8.46
CA SER A 9 -42.89 -24.70 9.70
C SER A 9 -42.19 -23.37 9.46
N LEU A 10 -42.92 -22.28 9.73
CA LEU A 10 -42.40 -20.92 9.87
C LEU A 10 -41.66 -20.81 11.22
N VAL A 11 -40.33 -20.90 11.20
CA VAL A 11 -39.50 -20.57 12.36
C VAL A 11 -39.21 -19.08 12.33
N TRP A 12 -39.87 -18.34 13.21
CA TRP A 12 -39.51 -16.96 13.57
C TRP A 12 -38.28 -17.00 14.46
N LEU A 13 -37.12 -16.54 13.96
CA LEU A 13 -35.94 -16.33 14.77
C LEU A 13 -35.95 -14.88 15.29
N ALA A 14 -36.19 -14.73 16.59
CA ALA A 14 -36.08 -13.46 17.29
C ALA A 14 -34.61 -13.02 17.36
N VAL A 15 -34.28 -11.91 16.72
CA VAL A 15 -32.99 -11.22 16.89
C VAL A 15 -33.06 -10.41 18.18
N ALA A 16 -32.39 -10.89 19.22
CA ALA A 16 -32.17 -10.14 20.46
C ALA A 16 -31.14 -9.04 20.20
N GLN A 17 -31.51 -7.79 20.48
CA GLN A 17 -30.59 -6.65 20.52
C GLN A 17 -29.82 -6.65 21.84
N PRO A 18 -28.47 -6.58 21.85
CA PRO A 18 -27.74 -6.25 23.06
C PRO A 18 -27.75 -4.72 23.28
N ALA A 19 -28.24 -4.32 24.45
CA ALA A 19 -28.21 -2.96 24.97
C ALA A 19 -26.77 -2.49 25.30
N PRO A 20 -26.47 -1.18 25.28
CA PRO A 20 -25.16 -0.64 25.62
C PRO A 20 -24.98 -0.57 27.14
N VAL A 21 -23.98 -1.29 27.67
CA VAL A 21 -23.52 -1.11 29.05
C VAL A 21 -22.49 0.01 29.04
N ALA A 22 -22.91 1.19 29.51
CA ALA A 22 -22.02 2.25 29.93
C ALA A 22 -21.45 1.93 31.32
N ALA A 23 -20.20 2.35 31.52
CA ALA A 23 -19.47 2.54 32.78
C ALA A 23 -18.85 1.30 33.46
N GLN A 24 -17.55 1.12 33.24
CA GLN A 24 -16.63 0.87 34.35
C GLN A 24 -15.22 1.38 34.02
N ALA A 25 -14.85 2.46 34.70
CA ALA A 25 -13.48 2.91 34.82
C ALA A 25 -12.73 1.99 35.79
N ALA A 26 -11.56 1.50 35.38
CA ALA A 26 -10.31 1.39 36.14
C ALA A 26 -9.45 0.20 35.67
N ALA A 27 -8.14 0.43 35.73
CA ALA A 27 -7.04 -0.54 35.71
C ALA A 27 -6.56 -1.08 34.36
N ALA A 28 -5.42 -0.49 33.96
CA ALA A 28 -4.31 -1.09 33.23
C ALA A 28 -4.36 -2.62 33.04
N ALA A 29 -4.48 -3.05 31.79
CA ALA A 29 -3.97 -4.32 31.31
C ALA A 29 -3.53 -4.18 29.84
N LYS A 30 -2.23 -4.39 29.61
CA LYS A 30 -1.63 -4.62 28.27
C LYS A 30 -2.36 -5.81 27.61
N PRO A 31 -2.61 -5.73 26.30
CA PRO A 31 -1.97 -6.66 25.36
C PRO A 31 -1.39 -5.87 24.17
N ALA A 32 -0.13 -6.04 23.76
CA ALA A 32 0.39 -7.22 23.07
C ALA A 32 -0.40 -7.56 21.80
N ASP A 33 -0.47 -6.60 20.87
CA ASP A 33 -0.67 -6.89 19.45
C ASP A 33 0.17 -5.90 18.64
N GLY A 34 1.23 -6.41 18.03
CA GLY A 34 2.30 -5.66 17.39
C GLY A 34 1.91 -5.16 16.01
N VAL A 35 0.94 -4.24 15.94
CA VAL A 35 0.96 -3.22 14.88
C VAL A 35 1.73 -2.05 15.46
N GLN A 36 3.05 -2.13 15.37
CA GLN A 36 3.87 -0.94 15.55
C GLN A 36 3.59 -0.02 14.37
N ILE A 37 2.70 0.95 14.60
CA ILE A 37 2.75 2.20 13.86
C ILE A 37 4.10 2.82 14.23
N VAL A 38 5.14 2.48 13.48
CA VAL A 38 6.46 3.11 13.61
C VAL A 38 6.21 4.58 13.32
N GLN A 39 6.24 5.41 14.36
CA GLN A 39 6.38 6.84 14.16
C GLN A 39 7.76 7.02 13.53
N LEU A 40 7.78 7.62 12.34
CA LEU A 40 8.96 7.94 11.52
C LEU A 40 9.94 8.91 12.23
N GLN A 41 10.30 8.67 13.49
CA GLN A 41 11.13 9.57 14.30
C GLN A 41 12.63 9.48 13.98
N ASP A 42 13.07 8.48 13.22
CA ASP A 42 14.48 8.28 12.84
C ASP A 42 14.74 8.42 11.32
N LEU A 43 13.86 9.10 10.60
CA LEU A 43 14.16 9.62 9.26
C LEU A 43 14.78 11.02 9.40
N PRO A 44 15.67 11.45 8.47
CA PRO A 44 16.26 12.78 8.49
C PRO A 44 15.15 13.83 8.71
N SER A 45 15.35 14.68 9.71
CA SER A 45 14.34 15.50 10.37
C SER A 45 13.17 15.90 9.47
N ALA A 46 11.97 15.49 9.87
CA ALA A 46 10.67 15.76 9.21
C ALA A 46 10.42 17.24 8.89
N ASP A 47 11.17 18.15 9.51
CA ASP A 47 11.19 19.58 9.19
C ASP A 47 11.61 19.87 7.74
N SER A 48 12.50 19.08 7.15
CA SER A 48 12.99 19.30 5.78
C SER A 48 11.98 18.88 4.70
N LEU A 49 11.30 17.75 4.90
CA LEU A 49 10.27 17.23 4.00
C LEU A 49 8.98 18.06 4.12
N GLY A 50 8.61 18.45 5.35
CA GLY A 50 7.47 19.33 5.61
C GLY A 50 7.62 20.68 4.92
N GLU A 51 8.68 21.43 5.23
CA GLU A 51 8.92 22.77 4.64
C GLU A 51 9.04 22.73 3.12
N TRP A 52 9.71 21.71 2.58
CA TRP A 52 9.86 21.58 1.12
C TRP A 52 8.55 21.17 0.45
N SER A 53 7.76 20.29 1.08
CA SER A 53 6.42 19.96 0.59
C SER A 53 5.54 21.21 0.59
N GLU A 54 5.57 22.04 1.64
CA GLU A 54 4.81 23.30 1.70
C GLU A 54 5.25 24.30 0.63
N ARG A 55 6.56 24.37 0.30
CA ARG A 55 7.06 25.21 -0.81
C ARG A 55 6.57 24.71 -2.18
N LEU A 56 6.59 23.41 -2.43
CA LEU A 56 6.08 22.85 -3.69
C LEU A 56 4.55 22.92 -3.77
N TRP A 57 3.87 22.76 -2.65
CA TRP A 57 2.41 22.89 -2.55
C TRP A 57 1.97 24.34 -2.71
N SER A 58 2.70 25.31 -2.16
CA SER A 58 2.42 26.72 -2.37
C SER A 58 2.70 27.14 -3.81
N ASP A 59 3.72 26.61 -4.48
CA ASP A 59 3.95 26.83 -5.92
C ASP A 59 2.86 26.20 -6.79
N PHE A 60 2.43 24.98 -6.47
CA PHE A 60 1.34 24.29 -7.18
C PHE A 60 -0.02 24.98 -6.96
N LEU A 61 -0.35 25.34 -5.72
CA LEU A 61 -1.56 26.09 -5.38
C LEU A 61 -1.50 27.50 -5.96
N GLY A 62 -0.33 28.14 -6.02
CA GLY A 62 -0.10 29.42 -6.69
C GLY A 62 -0.44 29.34 -8.18
N MET A 63 0.01 28.27 -8.85
CA MET A 63 -0.33 27.99 -10.25
C MET A 63 -1.83 27.74 -10.46
N PHE A 64 -2.50 27.03 -9.54
CA PHE A 64 -3.96 26.85 -9.58
C PHE A 64 -4.74 28.14 -9.27
N ARG A 65 -4.18 29.04 -8.46
CA ARG A 65 -4.80 30.31 -8.07
C ARG A 65 -4.62 31.43 -9.10
N LEU A 66 -3.63 31.34 -9.99
CA LEU A 66 -3.44 32.24 -11.13
C LEU A 66 -4.39 31.98 -12.31
N GLY A 67 -5.21 30.92 -12.27
CA GLY A 67 -6.08 30.49 -13.38
C GLY A 67 -7.46 31.17 -13.49
N GLN A 68 -7.89 32.01 -12.54
CA GLN A 68 -9.24 32.59 -12.55
C GLN A 68 -9.48 33.72 -13.58
N GLY A 69 -8.50 34.09 -14.41
CA GLY A 69 -8.57 35.26 -15.31
C GLY A 69 -8.65 35.03 -16.82
N HIS A 70 -8.67 33.79 -17.34
CA HIS A 70 -8.55 33.54 -18.79
C HIS A 70 -9.67 32.63 -19.29
N SER A 71 -10.80 33.25 -19.59
CA SER A 71 -11.93 32.68 -20.30
C SER A 71 -11.58 32.34 -21.76
N GLN A 72 -10.82 31.25 -21.98
CA GLN A 72 -10.69 30.59 -23.30
C GLN A 72 -11.07 29.09 -23.27
N PHE A 73 -11.81 28.67 -22.25
CA PHE A 73 -12.30 27.30 -22.06
C PHE A 73 -13.52 26.99 -22.94
N ALA A 74 -13.33 26.76 -24.24
CA ALA A 74 -14.37 26.11 -25.05
C ALA A 74 -13.84 25.26 -26.23
N ARG A 75 -12.53 25.18 -26.45
CA ARG A 75 -11.93 24.31 -27.49
C ARG A 75 -10.63 23.70 -26.98
N ARG A 76 -10.67 22.52 -26.33
CA ARG A 76 -9.55 21.55 -26.19
C ARG A 76 -9.94 20.46 -25.20
N THR A 77 -10.26 19.26 -25.68
CA THR A 77 -10.49 18.10 -24.79
C THR A 77 -10.07 16.71 -25.31
N PRO A 78 -9.21 16.54 -26.33
CA PRO A 78 -8.47 15.27 -26.48
C PRO A 78 -7.01 15.34 -25.99
N GLU A 79 -6.43 16.53 -25.89
CA GLU A 79 -4.98 16.68 -25.65
C GLU A 79 -4.61 16.50 -24.17
N VAL A 80 -5.45 16.97 -23.25
CA VAL A 80 -5.22 16.90 -21.79
C VAL A 80 -5.33 15.47 -21.26
N GLU A 81 -6.21 14.65 -21.80
CA GLU A 81 -6.36 13.26 -21.37
C GLU A 81 -5.14 12.42 -21.77
N SER A 82 -4.56 12.70 -22.94
CA SER A 82 -3.37 12.02 -23.43
C SER A 82 -2.11 12.31 -22.60
N THR A 83 -1.98 13.52 -22.02
CA THR A 83 -0.84 13.87 -21.18
C THR A 83 -0.92 13.22 -19.80
N HIS A 84 -2.13 13.10 -19.24
CA HIS A 84 -2.35 12.39 -17.98
C HIS A 84 -2.12 10.88 -18.10
N ALA A 85 -2.58 10.26 -19.19
CA ALA A 85 -2.32 8.84 -19.44
C ALA A 85 -0.81 8.55 -19.51
N ARG A 86 -0.07 9.34 -20.30
CA ARG A 86 1.40 9.21 -20.40
C ARG A 86 2.10 9.38 -19.07
N ALA A 87 1.73 10.39 -18.29
CA ALA A 87 2.31 10.62 -16.97
C ALA A 87 2.07 9.45 -16.00
N ARG A 88 0.93 8.75 -16.12
CA ARG A 88 0.63 7.56 -15.33
C ARG A 88 1.45 6.36 -15.77
N ASP A 89 1.59 6.16 -17.08
CA ASP A 89 2.42 5.09 -17.64
C ASP A 89 3.88 5.27 -17.26
N ASP A 90 4.40 6.50 -17.36
CA ASP A 90 5.76 6.86 -16.94
C ASP A 90 5.97 6.60 -15.45
N PHE A 91 5.01 6.97 -14.61
CA PHE A 91 5.08 6.71 -13.17
C PHE A 91 5.05 5.21 -12.86
N GLY A 92 4.19 4.45 -13.53
CA GLY A 92 4.14 2.99 -13.42
C GLY A 92 5.48 2.35 -13.77
N ALA A 93 6.12 2.79 -14.85
CA ALA A 93 7.43 2.31 -15.26
C ALA A 93 8.52 2.64 -14.23
N LEU A 94 8.50 3.83 -13.62
CA LEU A 94 9.44 4.19 -12.55
C LEU A 94 9.26 3.32 -11.30
N MET A 95 8.02 3.04 -10.92
CA MET A 95 7.72 2.14 -9.79
C MET A 95 8.15 0.70 -10.08
N GLU A 96 7.95 0.21 -11.30
CA GLU A 96 8.38 -1.13 -11.73
C GLU A 96 9.91 -1.26 -11.69
N MET A 97 10.63 -0.24 -12.16
CA MET A 97 12.09 -0.19 -12.04
C MET A 97 12.52 -0.25 -10.57
N ALA A 98 11.79 0.43 -9.69
CA ALA A 98 11.96 0.37 -8.25
C ALA A 98 11.49 -0.96 -7.62
N GLY A 99 11.11 -1.97 -8.40
CA GLY A 99 10.73 -3.28 -7.88
C GLY A 99 9.28 -3.37 -7.39
N TYR A 100 8.44 -2.39 -7.69
CA TYR A 100 7.03 -2.36 -7.32
C TYR A 100 6.12 -2.51 -8.54
N LYS A 101 5.17 -3.43 -8.46
CA LYS A 101 4.22 -3.66 -9.56
C LYS A 101 2.87 -3.06 -9.21
N LEU A 102 2.24 -2.44 -10.20
CA LEU A 102 0.88 -1.94 -10.06
C LEU A 102 -0.07 -3.12 -9.81
N LYS A 103 -0.74 -3.10 -8.66
CA LYS A 103 -1.69 -4.14 -8.23
C LYS A 103 -3.12 -3.74 -8.54
N GLU A 104 -3.46 -2.48 -8.26
CA GLU A 104 -4.82 -1.99 -8.36
C GLU A 104 -4.85 -0.50 -8.67
N ILE A 105 -5.86 -0.11 -9.46
CA ILE A 105 -6.16 1.27 -9.78
C ILE A 105 -7.62 1.50 -9.35
N GLU A 106 -7.82 2.39 -8.40
CA GLU A 106 -9.14 2.83 -7.99
C GLU A 106 -9.39 4.23 -8.55
N SER A 107 -10.46 4.37 -9.34
CA SER A 107 -10.88 5.64 -9.90
C SER A 107 -12.25 5.98 -9.35
N TYR A 108 -12.35 7.08 -8.62
CA TYR A 108 -13.62 7.55 -8.07
C TYR A 108 -14.14 8.72 -8.89
N VAL A 109 -15.33 8.53 -9.47
CA VAL A 109 -16.07 9.58 -10.18
C VAL A 109 -17.12 10.13 -9.23
N GLY A 110 -16.80 11.24 -8.55
CA GLY A 110 -17.71 11.94 -7.64
C GLY A 110 -17.56 13.46 -7.77
N VAL A 111 -18.18 14.23 -6.86
CA VAL A 111 -18.08 15.70 -6.83
C VAL A 111 -16.61 16.16 -6.78
N ILE A 112 -15.78 15.39 -6.08
CA ILE A 112 -14.33 15.52 -6.12
C ILE A 112 -13.80 14.24 -6.78
N PRO A 113 -13.28 14.29 -8.01
CA PRO A 113 -12.66 13.13 -8.64
C PRO A 113 -11.40 12.75 -7.87
N SER A 114 -11.21 11.47 -7.59
CA SER A 114 -9.98 10.96 -7.00
C SER A 114 -9.43 9.78 -7.78
N LEU A 115 -8.10 9.68 -7.77
CA LEU A 115 -7.37 8.59 -8.40
C LEU A 115 -6.39 8.04 -7.36
N GLN A 116 -6.51 6.74 -7.11
CA GLN A 116 -5.66 6.00 -6.20
C GLN A 116 -4.98 4.86 -6.96
N MET A 117 -3.67 4.76 -6.83
CA MET A 117 -2.86 3.68 -7.40
C MET A 117 -2.22 2.89 -6.27
N THR A 118 -2.44 1.59 -6.27
CA THR A 118 -1.88 0.65 -5.30
C THR A 118 -0.79 -0.17 -5.98
N PHE A 119 0.42 -0.09 -5.45
CA PHE A 119 1.56 -0.91 -5.88
C PHE A 119 1.90 -1.93 -4.80
N GLY A 120 2.20 -3.16 -5.23
CA GLY A 120 2.74 -4.21 -4.37
C GLY A 120 4.22 -4.44 -4.65
N GLN A 121 4.98 -4.84 -3.64
CA GLN A 121 6.37 -5.25 -3.84
C GLN A 121 6.43 -6.50 -4.73
N ALA A 122 7.21 -6.42 -5.82
CA ALA A 122 7.39 -7.51 -6.76
C ALA A 122 8.76 -8.18 -6.63
N ARG A 123 9.78 -7.42 -6.23
CA ARG A 123 11.13 -7.90 -5.97
C ARG A 123 11.85 -7.01 -4.96
N GLU A 124 12.85 -7.58 -4.30
CA GLU A 124 13.81 -6.82 -3.51
C GLU A 124 14.79 -6.10 -4.44
N LEU A 125 15.14 -4.84 -4.15
CA LEU A 125 16.14 -4.12 -4.94
C LEU A 125 17.54 -4.50 -4.47
N THR A 126 18.39 -4.83 -5.43
CA THR A 126 19.84 -4.85 -5.20
C THR A 126 20.41 -3.42 -5.20
N GLU A 127 21.62 -3.25 -4.67
CA GLU A 127 22.32 -1.95 -4.70
C GLU A 127 22.53 -1.44 -6.14
N ALA A 128 22.79 -2.34 -7.08
CA ALA A 128 22.92 -2.01 -8.49
C ALA A 128 21.59 -1.50 -9.10
N ASP A 129 20.47 -2.07 -8.67
CA ASP A 129 19.14 -1.62 -9.10
C ASP A 129 18.83 -0.23 -8.55
N ARG A 130 19.25 0.10 -7.33
CA ARG A 130 19.07 1.43 -6.73
C ARG A 130 19.80 2.50 -7.55
N GLU A 131 21.08 2.29 -7.82
CA GLU A 131 21.87 3.21 -8.66
C GLU A 131 21.27 3.33 -10.07
N TYR A 132 20.73 2.24 -10.61
CA TYR A 132 19.98 2.28 -11.86
C TYR A 132 18.73 3.16 -11.79
N VAL A 133 17.90 3.00 -10.75
CA VAL A 133 16.70 3.83 -10.53
C VAL A 133 17.06 5.30 -10.39
N GLU A 134 18.10 5.63 -9.61
CA GLU A 134 18.55 7.03 -9.46
C GLU A 134 18.95 7.67 -10.79
N ARG A 135 19.70 6.93 -11.61
CA ARG A 135 20.06 7.38 -12.97
C ARG A 135 18.81 7.58 -13.84
N GLN A 136 17.79 6.73 -13.70
CA GLN A 136 16.54 6.88 -14.43
C GLN A 136 15.72 8.07 -13.93
N LEU A 137 15.70 8.35 -12.63
CA LEU A 137 15.07 9.55 -12.06
C LEU A 137 15.74 10.84 -12.56
N LEU A 138 17.07 10.83 -12.71
CA LEU A 138 17.82 11.95 -13.29
C LEU A 138 17.50 12.14 -14.79
N ARG A 139 17.35 11.05 -15.55
CA ARG A 139 16.92 11.14 -16.95
C ARG A 139 15.48 11.64 -17.06
N HIS A 140 14.61 11.17 -16.18
CA HIS A 140 13.22 11.60 -16.09
C HIS A 140 13.10 13.09 -15.77
N SER A 141 13.95 13.65 -14.90
CA SER A 141 13.94 15.09 -14.59
C SER A 141 14.29 15.97 -15.79
N ARG A 142 15.16 15.51 -16.67
CA ARG A 142 15.54 16.22 -17.90
C ARG A 142 14.44 16.16 -18.97
N ARG A 143 13.74 15.03 -19.09
CA ARG A 143 12.68 14.82 -20.09
C ARG A 143 11.35 15.45 -19.68
N HIS A 144 11.03 15.43 -18.39
CA HIS A 144 9.77 15.89 -17.85
C HIS A 144 9.99 16.96 -16.76
N PRO A 145 10.30 18.21 -17.18
CA PRO A 145 10.34 19.36 -16.30
C PRO A 145 8.90 19.79 -15.99
N GLY A 146 8.34 19.28 -14.90
CA GLY A 146 7.00 19.64 -14.45
C GLY A 146 6.81 19.30 -12.98
N PRO A 147 5.87 19.99 -12.29
CA PRO A 147 5.61 19.79 -10.87
C PRO A 147 5.11 18.37 -10.59
N LEU A 148 4.21 17.86 -11.43
CA LEU A 148 3.71 16.48 -11.33
C LEU A 148 4.86 15.46 -11.44
N ALA A 149 5.73 15.64 -12.44
CA ALA A 149 6.89 14.79 -12.63
C ALA A 149 7.90 14.90 -11.46
N ALA A 150 8.00 16.05 -10.81
CA ALA A 150 8.80 16.23 -9.60
C ALA A 150 8.22 15.43 -8.43
N ILE A 151 6.91 15.49 -8.22
CA ILE A 151 6.20 14.68 -7.21
C ILE A 151 6.38 13.19 -7.48
N GLN A 152 6.22 12.74 -8.73
CA GLN A 152 6.45 11.33 -9.09
C GLN A 152 7.86 10.87 -8.73
N ARG A 153 8.89 11.67 -9.06
CA ARG A 153 10.28 11.35 -8.70
C ARG A 153 10.51 11.29 -7.19
N MET A 154 9.88 12.21 -6.46
CA MET A 154 9.92 12.23 -4.99
C MET A 154 9.30 10.96 -4.41
N ILE A 155 8.12 10.54 -4.87
CA ILE A 155 7.46 9.33 -4.41
C ILE A 155 8.38 8.12 -4.64
N VAL A 156 8.90 7.95 -5.84
CA VAL A 156 9.80 6.83 -6.17
C VAL A 156 11.05 6.86 -5.30
N ARG A 157 11.65 8.04 -5.06
CA ARG A 157 12.81 8.17 -4.17
C ARG A 157 12.47 7.76 -2.74
N SER A 158 11.35 8.24 -2.20
CA SER A 158 10.91 7.89 -0.85
C SER A 158 10.61 6.39 -0.70
N VAL A 159 10.10 5.75 -1.75
CA VAL A 159 9.86 4.29 -1.76
C VAL A 159 11.19 3.54 -1.70
N VAL A 160 12.18 3.92 -2.50
CA VAL A 160 13.51 3.29 -2.52
C VAL A 160 14.24 3.50 -1.19
N GLU A 161 14.15 4.70 -0.61
CA GLU A 161 14.73 5.03 0.70
C GLU A 161 14.05 4.26 1.84
N ALA A 162 12.71 4.17 1.82
CA ALA A 162 11.96 3.40 2.82
C ALA A 162 12.25 1.90 2.75
N ALA A 163 12.55 1.37 1.57
CA ALA A 163 12.97 -0.02 1.39
C ALA A 163 14.37 -0.31 1.98
N ASP A 164 15.14 0.71 2.33
CA ASP A 164 16.46 0.57 2.97
C ASP A 164 16.41 0.60 4.50
N ILE A 165 15.25 0.90 5.07
CA ILE A 165 15.06 0.88 6.53
C ILE A 165 15.06 -0.59 6.97
N GLY A 166 16.26 -1.08 7.30
CA GLY A 166 16.51 -2.47 7.67
C GLY A 166 15.50 -3.01 8.68
N GLY A 167 14.95 -4.19 8.39
CA GLY A 167 13.94 -4.85 9.21
C GLY A 167 12.48 -4.61 8.79
N TYR A 168 12.22 -3.72 7.81
CA TYR A 168 10.89 -3.50 7.25
C TYR A 168 10.89 -3.62 5.73
N SER A 169 9.92 -4.35 5.18
CA SER A 169 9.61 -4.38 3.75
C SER A 169 8.39 -3.50 3.48
N VAL A 170 8.43 -2.71 2.41
CA VAL A 170 7.26 -1.93 1.98
C VAL A 170 6.36 -2.86 1.17
N ASP A 171 5.32 -3.43 1.78
CA ASP A 171 4.43 -4.38 1.09
C ASP A 171 3.51 -3.68 0.10
N LYS A 172 2.94 -2.53 0.51
CA LYS A 172 1.96 -1.78 -0.29
C LYS A 172 2.22 -0.28 -0.26
N VAL A 173 2.22 0.32 -1.45
CA VAL A 173 2.28 1.78 -1.64
C VAL A 173 0.96 2.24 -2.26
N ALA A 174 0.18 3.03 -1.52
CA ALA A 174 -1.03 3.66 -2.03
C ALA A 174 -0.78 5.16 -2.26
N VAL A 175 -0.92 5.59 -3.51
CA VAL A 175 -0.76 6.99 -3.91
C VAL A 175 -2.12 7.54 -4.27
N ASP A 176 -2.63 8.45 -3.44
CA ASP A 176 -3.80 9.27 -3.73
C ASP A 176 -3.31 10.55 -4.40
N ILE A 177 -3.78 10.90 -5.60
CA ILE A 177 -3.26 12.06 -6.37
C ILE A 177 -4.13 13.31 -6.17
N PHE A 178 -5.42 13.15 -5.87
CA PHE A 178 -6.38 14.25 -5.79
C PHE A 178 -7.26 14.17 -4.53
N PRO A 179 -7.64 15.31 -3.92
CA PRO A 179 -7.34 16.71 -4.29
C PRO A 179 -5.96 17.21 -3.82
N LEU A 180 -5.35 16.51 -2.86
CA LEU A 180 -3.99 16.71 -2.39
C LEU A 180 -3.30 15.35 -2.48
N PRO A 181 -2.10 15.26 -3.08
CA PRO A 181 -1.32 14.04 -3.09
C PRO A 181 -1.03 13.55 -1.68
N LYS A 182 -1.43 12.31 -1.41
CA LYS A 182 -1.13 11.61 -0.18
C LYS A 182 -0.50 10.28 -0.55
N VAL A 183 0.61 9.96 0.10
CA VAL A 183 1.26 8.67 -0.05
C VAL A 183 1.09 7.93 1.27
N LYS A 184 0.54 6.73 1.19
CA LYS A 184 0.38 5.82 2.31
C LYS A 184 1.29 4.62 2.07
N PHE A 185 2.24 4.44 2.97
CA PHE A 185 3.11 3.27 2.99
C PHE A 185 2.56 2.28 4.00
N VAL A 186 2.34 1.04 3.56
CA VAL A 186 2.08 -0.08 4.45
C VAL A 186 3.39 -0.85 4.55
N LEU A 187 4.05 -0.70 5.69
CA LEU A 187 5.29 -1.38 6.03
C LEU A 187 4.93 -2.68 6.75
N THR A 188 5.50 -3.79 6.31
CA THR A 188 5.46 -5.06 7.03
C THR A 188 6.86 -5.34 7.57
N PRO A 189 6.99 -5.86 8.81
CA PRO A 189 8.30 -6.25 9.30
C PRO A 189 8.83 -7.40 8.44
N ALA A 190 10.03 -7.25 7.87
CA ALA A 190 10.65 -8.28 7.02
C ALA A 190 10.93 -9.56 7.81
N ASP A 191 11.27 -9.40 9.10
CA ASP A 191 11.41 -10.46 10.10
C ASP A 191 10.44 -10.21 11.25
N ALA A 192 9.14 -10.27 10.98
CA ALA A 192 8.18 -10.40 12.08
C ALA A 192 8.49 -11.73 12.81
N PRO A 193 8.69 -11.75 14.14
CA PRO A 193 8.83 -13.01 14.86
C PRO A 193 7.59 -13.85 14.54
N LEU A 194 7.81 -15.02 13.94
CA LEU A 194 6.75 -15.99 13.60
C LEU A 194 5.71 -15.99 14.72
N SER A 195 4.44 -15.75 14.37
CA SER A 195 3.36 -15.79 15.35
C SER A 195 3.47 -17.10 16.15
N LEU A 196 3.12 -17.08 17.43
CA LEU A 196 3.24 -18.25 18.31
C LEU A 196 2.62 -19.53 17.69
N ASP A 197 1.57 -19.36 16.89
CA ASP A 197 0.93 -20.43 16.13
C ASP A 197 1.78 -20.92 14.95
N ALA A 198 2.36 -20.02 14.16
CA ALA A 198 3.26 -20.40 13.07
C ALA A 198 4.53 -21.10 13.60
N ALA A 199 5.08 -20.63 14.73
CA ALA A 199 6.20 -21.29 15.41
C ALA A 199 5.82 -22.68 15.94
N ARG A 200 4.59 -22.87 16.42
CA ARG A 200 4.05 -24.18 16.83
C ARG A 200 3.90 -25.12 15.64
N ILE A 201 3.41 -24.62 14.51
CA ILE A 201 3.25 -25.40 13.28
C ILE A 201 4.61 -25.84 12.74
N MET A 202 5.60 -24.94 12.67
CA MET A 202 6.96 -25.27 12.24
C MET A 202 7.57 -26.39 13.10
N ARG A 203 7.45 -26.30 14.43
CA ARG A 203 7.92 -27.38 15.33
C ARG A 203 7.17 -28.69 15.11
N ALA A 204 5.87 -28.64 14.81
CA ALA A 204 5.08 -29.83 14.53
C ALA A 204 5.52 -30.50 13.22
N ILE A 205 5.82 -29.71 12.19
CA ILE A 205 6.34 -30.20 10.90
C ILE A 205 7.74 -30.82 11.09
N ASP A 206 8.64 -30.15 11.80
CA ASP A 206 9.98 -30.68 12.08
C ASP A 206 9.95 -31.98 12.89
N GLY A 207 9.00 -32.10 13.82
CA GLY A 207 8.76 -33.33 14.58
C GLY A 207 8.23 -34.46 13.69
N LEU A 208 7.34 -34.14 12.75
CA LEU A 208 6.79 -35.10 11.80
C LEU A 208 7.88 -35.60 10.83
N ASN A 209 8.71 -34.70 10.28
CA ASN A 209 9.79 -35.06 9.38
C ASN A 209 10.81 -35.99 10.07
N ARG A 210 11.22 -35.66 11.30
CA ARG A 210 12.08 -36.55 12.09
C ARG A 210 11.47 -37.93 12.31
N LYS A 211 10.16 -38.00 12.54
CA LYS A 211 9.46 -39.27 12.74
C LYS A 211 9.36 -40.09 11.47
N LEU A 212 9.22 -39.44 10.31
CA LEU A 212 9.22 -40.10 9.00
C LEU A 212 10.62 -40.61 8.63
N GLU A 213 11.68 -39.84 8.90
CA GLU A 213 13.07 -40.27 8.68
C GLU A 213 13.49 -41.44 9.58
N GLN A 214 12.92 -41.53 10.79
CA GLN A 214 13.15 -42.64 11.72
C GLN A 214 12.31 -43.88 11.39
N MET A 215 11.39 -43.80 10.43
CA MET A 215 10.56 -44.94 10.06
C MET A 215 11.35 -45.82 9.09
N PRO A 216 11.72 -47.07 9.46
CA PRO A 216 12.46 -47.95 8.58
C PRO A 216 11.63 -48.23 7.32
N ALA A 217 12.26 -48.08 6.15
CA ALA A 217 11.61 -48.28 4.86
C ALA A 217 10.85 -49.63 4.86
N PRO A 218 9.57 -49.63 4.39
CA PRO A 218 8.78 -50.86 4.36
C PRO A 218 9.51 -51.88 3.50
N ARG A 219 9.86 -53.01 4.12
CA ARG A 219 10.48 -54.14 3.42
C ARG A 219 9.49 -54.61 2.36
N THR A 220 9.76 -54.25 1.10
CA THR A 220 9.09 -54.82 -0.06
C THR A 220 9.42 -56.31 -0.08
N GLY A 221 8.45 -57.12 0.34
CA GLY A 221 8.53 -58.57 0.37
C GLY A 221 8.60 -59.14 -1.04
N SER A 222 9.51 -60.10 -1.18
CA SER A 222 9.71 -61.06 -2.26
C SER A 222 8.44 -61.77 -2.72
#